data_AF-A0A7J8YMK6-F1
#
_entry.id   AF-A0A7J8YMK6-F1
#
_cell.length_a   1.000
_cell.length_b   1.000
_cell.length_c   1.000
_cell.angle_alpha   90.00
_cell.angle_beta   90.00
_cell.angle_gamma   90.00
#
_symmetry.space_group_name_H-M   'P 1'
#
loop_
_entity.id
_entity.type
_entity.pdbx_description
1 polymer ?
#
loop_
_entity_poly.entity_id
_entity_poly.type
_entity_poly.pdbx_seq_one_letter_code
_entity_poly.pdbx_strand_id
1 'polypeptide(L)'
;MILGCINIHYHHLFSCQDTPTVPIGRSPRTDTLLKAEKVVLEFDGCVVRGAHFYWLHKGTVDARPDHILNLIHYEDAASLSVTILKKKLRGRIFLGCDNHPLSRQEVMDLVDKSGKFDKKFQGFTGTSDPLGKKLNNSNTRKELGWEPKYPSFAHFLGVSE
;
A
#
# COMPACT_ATOMS: atom_id res chain seq x y z
N MET A 1 5.20 18.20 -10.10
CA MET A 1 4.54 17.10 -9.37
C MET A 1 5.63 16.21 -8.80
N ILE A 2 6.12 16.55 -7.60
CA ILE A 2 7.28 15.88 -7.00
C ILE A 2 6.75 14.63 -6.28
N LEU A 3 6.82 13.47 -6.95
CA LEU A 3 6.64 12.17 -6.31
C LEU A 3 7.96 11.79 -5.63
N GLY A 4 8.29 12.46 -4.53
CA GLY A 4 9.37 12.05 -3.64
C GLY A 4 8.80 11.16 -2.56
N CYS A 5 9.20 9.89 -2.48
CA CYS A 5 8.83 9.05 -1.33
C CYS A 5 9.79 7.88 -1.12
N ILE A 6 10.09 7.67 0.17
CA ILE A 6 10.85 6.57 0.74
C ILE A 6 10.11 5.27 0.47
N ASN A 7 10.82 4.31 -0.08
CA ASN A 7 10.34 2.97 -0.41
C ASN A 7 10.00 2.24 0.90
N ILE A 8 8.72 1.93 1.21
CA ILE A 8 8.34 1.04 2.32
C ILE A 8 7.63 -0.20 1.78
N HIS A 9 8.42 -1.25 1.54
CA HIS A 9 7.95 -2.59 1.18
C HIS A 9 7.28 -3.26 2.40
N TYR A 10 5.97 -3.09 2.56
CA TYR A 10 5.12 -3.84 3.51
C TYR A 10 4.67 -5.22 2.96
N HIS A 11 5.35 -5.75 1.94
CA HIS A 11 4.84 -6.84 1.08
C HIS A 11 4.62 -8.20 1.75
N HIS A 12 5.21 -8.45 2.91
CA HIS A 12 5.12 -9.77 3.56
C HIS A 12 4.25 -9.79 4.79
N LEU A 13 3.68 -8.64 5.16
CA LEU A 13 3.38 -8.39 6.54
C LEU A 13 1.95 -8.83 6.94
N PHE A 14 0.93 -8.65 6.08
CA PHE A 14 -0.47 -8.90 6.48
C PHE A 14 -1.36 -9.33 5.31
N SER A 15 -2.48 -10.00 5.57
CA SER A 15 -3.55 -10.35 4.61
C SER A 15 -4.89 -9.65 4.93
N CYS A 16 -5.04 -9.19 6.17
CA CYS A 16 -6.22 -8.57 6.80
C CYS A 16 -5.72 -7.88 8.08
N GLN A 17 -6.48 -6.92 8.62
CA GLN A 17 -6.22 -6.25 9.92
C GLN A 17 -5.94 -7.28 11.06
N ASP A 18 -6.51 -8.49 10.96
CA ASP A 18 -6.41 -9.56 11.94
C ASP A 18 -5.39 -10.67 11.59
N THR A 19 -4.54 -10.48 10.57
CA THR A 19 -3.53 -11.49 10.20
C THR A 19 -2.36 -11.51 11.19
N PRO A 20 -1.81 -12.69 11.53
CA PRO A 20 -0.62 -12.78 12.37
C PRO A 20 0.52 -11.90 11.84
N THR A 21 1.07 -11.06 12.70
CA THR A 21 2.28 -10.28 12.45
C THR A 21 3.42 -11.22 12.09
N VAL A 22 4.18 -10.87 11.05
CA VAL A 22 5.44 -11.56 10.74
C VAL A 22 6.33 -11.55 12.00
N PRO A 23 6.94 -12.68 12.37
CA PRO A 23 7.78 -12.72 13.55
C PRO A 23 9.01 -11.82 13.39
N ILE A 24 9.41 -11.19 14.49
CA ILE A 24 10.67 -10.43 14.57
C ILE A 24 11.84 -11.34 14.18
N GLY A 25 12.79 -10.81 13.42
CA GLY A 25 13.99 -11.53 12.94
C GLY A 25 13.90 -11.98 11.48
N ARG A 26 12.75 -11.80 10.81
CA ARG A 26 12.59 -12.11 9.38
C ARG A 26 13.27 -11.09 8.47
N SER A 27 13.33 -9.82 8.87
CA SER A 27 13.98 -8.75 8.11
C SER A 27 14.26 -7.55 9.02
N PRO A 28 15.49 -6.99 9.04
CA PRO A 28 15.82 -5.84 9.88
C PRO A 28 14.90 -4.64 9.65
N ARG A 29 14.48 -4.44 8.40
CA ARG A 29 13.56 -3.37 8.01
C ARG A 29 12.17 -3.58 8.62
N THR A 30 11.63 -4.78 8.46
CA THR A 30 10.33 -5.16 9.01
C THR A 30 10.33 -5.05 10.53
N ASP A 31 11.42 -5.49 11.18
CA ASP A 31 11.56 -5.44 12.62
C ASP A 31 11.54 -4.01 13.15
N THR A 32 12.20 -3.06 12.46
CA THR A 32 12.13 -1.63 12.81
C THR A 32 10.70 -1.11 12.77
N LEU A 33 9.93 -1.46 11.73
CA LEU A 33 8.53 -1.02 11.60
C LEU A 33 7.67 -1.63 12.72
N LEU A 34 7.78 -2.94 12.97
CA LEU A 34 7.03 -3.61 14.04
C LEU A 34 7.36 -3.06 15.44
N LYS A 35 8.64 -2.72 15.68
CA LYS A 35 9.06 -2.06 16.94
C LYS A 35 8.45 -0.66 17.07
N ALA A 36 8.43 0.13 15.99
CA ALA A 36 7.80 1.44 15.99
C ALA A 36 6.28 1.34 16.24
N GLU A 37 5.61 0.40 15.59
CA GLU A 37 4.18 0.13 15.82
C GLU A 37 3.89 -0.24 17.27
N LYS A 38 4.73 -1.10 17.87
CA LYS A 38 4.62 -1.47 19.28
C LYS A 38 4.68 -0.25 20.20
N VAL A 39 5.67 0.63 20.01
CA VAL A 39 5.80 1.86 20.79
C VAL A 39 4.58 2.76 20.60
N VAL A 40 4.11 2.98 19.38
CA VAL A 40 2.92 3.80 19.12
C VAL A 40 1.71 3.27 19.86
N LEU A 41 1.49 1.95 19.85
CA LEU A 41 0.37 1.32 20.53
C LEU A 41 0.50 1.34 22.06
N GLU A 42 1.72 1.26 22.62
CA GLU A 42 1.98 1.40 24.05
C GLU A 42 1.59 2.78 24.60
N PHE A 43 1.57 3.81 23.75
CA PHE A 43 1.09 5.16 24.10
C PHE A 43 -0.34 5.44 23.59
N ASP A 44 -1.14 4.39 23.38
CA ASP A 44 -2.52 4.46 22.89
C ASP A 44 -2.66 5.16 21.52
N GLY A 45 -1.58 5.23 20.74
CA GLY A 45 -1.60 5.77 19.39
C GLY A 45 -2.30 4.84 18.39
N CYS A 46 -2.56 5.37 17.21
CA CYS A 46 -3.09 4.58 16.10
C CYS A 46 -2.05 4.43 15.00
N VAL A 47 -2.06 3.27 14.36
CA VAL A 47 -1.17 2.95 13.23
C VAL A 47 -2.00 2.80 11.97
N VAL A 48 -1.60 3.46 10.89
CA VAL A 48 -2.15 3.23 9.55
C VAL A 48 -1.09 2.52 8.71
N ARG A 49 -1.44 1.35 8.16
CA ARG A 49 -0.57 0.61 7.25
C ARG A 49 -1.03 0.81 5.81
N GLY A 50 -0.10 1.13 4.91
CA GLY A 50 -0.35 1.28 3.48
C GLY A 50 0.91 1.01 2.68
N ALA A 51 0.77 0.51 1.45
CA ALA A 51 1.90 0.22 0.57
C ALA A 51 2.07 1.32 -0.48
N HIS A 52 3.32 1.62 -0.84
CA HIS A 52 3.68 2.66 -1.79
C HIS A 52 4.78 2.17 -2.74
N PHE A 53 4.58 2.37 -4.04
CA PHE A 53 5.51 1.93 -5.08
C PHE A 53 5.72 2.97 -6.17
N TYR A 54 6.92 3.00 -6.74
CA TYR A 54 7.27 3.91 -7.82
C TYR A 54 8.33 3.30 -8.75
N TRP A 55 7.98 3.10 -10.02
CA TRP A 55 8.84 2.45 -11.04
C TRP A 55 9.11 3.29 -12.29
N LEU A 56 8.38 4.38 -12.51
CA LEU A 56 8.41 5.15 -13.76
C LEU A 56 9.82 5.65 -14.18
N HIS A 57 10.75 5.78 -13.23
CA HIS A 57 12.13 6.24 -13.48
C HIS A 57 13.20 5.15 -13.38
N LYS A 58 12.83 3.88 -13.18
CA LYS A 58 13.82 2.83 -12.84
C LYS A 58 14.41 2.07 -14.02
N GLY A 59 13.96 2.28 -15.25
CA GLY A 59 14.39 1.48 -16.39
C GLY A 59 13.90 0.04 -16.24
N THR A 60 14.81 -0.93 -16.11
CA THR A 60 14.50 -2.31 -15.73
C THR A 60 14.57 -2.51 -14.21
N VAL A 61 13.74 -3.40 -13.69
CA VAL A 61 13.70 -3.71 -12.26
C VAL A 61 13.80 -5.22 -12.06
N ASP A 62 14.81 -5.66 -11.32
CA ASP A 62 14.98 -7.05 -10.92
C ASP A 62 14.01 -7.42 -9.78
N ALA A 63 12.74 -7.58 -10.16
CA ALA A 63 11.67 -8.03 -9.29
C ALA A 63 10.63 -8.75 -10.13
N ARG A 64 9.88 -9.69 -9.55
CA ARG A 64 8.86 -10.43 -10.32
C ARG A 64 7.66 -9.57 -10.73
N PRO A 65 7.13 -9.71 -11.97
CA PRO A 65 6.03 -8.89 -12.49
C PRO A 65 4.67 -9.18 -11.83
N ASP A 66 4.44 -10.41 -11.42
CA ASP A 66 3.18 -10.95 -10.88
C ASP A 66 3.02 -10.75 -9.35
N HIS A 67 3.93 -10.01 -8.72
CA HIS A 67 3.82 -9.68 -7.30
C HIS A 67 2.64 -8.75 -7.03
N ILE A 68 1.78 -9.14 -6.09
CA ILE A 68 0.56 -8.41 -5.71
C ILE A 68 0.87 -7.17 -4.85
N LEU A 69 0.28 -6.06 -5.27
CA LEU A 69 0.33 -4.74 -4.64
C LEU A 69 -1.07 -4.38 -4.14
N ASN A 70 -1.11 -3.72 -2.99
CA ASN A 70 -2.34 -3.14 -2.45
C ASN A 70 -2.10 -1.65 -2.36
N LEU A 71 -2.85 -0.89 -3.13
CA LEU A 71 -2.57 0.53 -3.35
C LEU A 71 -3.50 1.38 -2.49
N ILE A 72 -3.04 2.58 -2.16
CA ILE A 72 -3.86 3.64 -1.61
C ILE A 72 -3.37 4.96 -2.19
N HIS A 73 -4.29 5.80 -2.64
CA HIS A 73 -3.96 7.14 -3.10
C HIS A 73 -3.56 8.03 -1.91
N TYR A 74 -2.66 9.00 -2.11
CA TYR A 74 -2.16 9.84 -1.01
C TYR A 74 -3.27 10.66 -0.33
N GLU A 75 -4.23 11.18 -1.11
CA GLU A 75 -5.42 11.86 -0.57
C GLU A 75 -6.27 10.93 0.31
N ASP A 76 -6.34 9.65 -0.05
CA ASP A 76 -7.11 8.66 0.69
C ASP A 76 -6.39 8.25 1.98
N ALA A 77 -5.06 8.09 1.93
CA ALA A 77 -4.27 7.85 3.13
C ALA A 77 -4.36 9.03 4.13
N ALA A 78 -4.35 10.26 3.61
CA ALA A 78 -4.53 11.46 4.41
C ALA A 78 -5.95 11.56 5.00
N SER A 79 -7.00 11.37 4.18
CA SER A 79 -8.39 11.44 4.66
C SER A 79 -8.73 10.32 5.65
N LEU A 80 -8.14 9.13 5.49
CA LEU A 80 -8.23 8.04 6.46
C LEU A 80 -7.65 8.45 7.81
N SER A 81 -6.45 9.03 7.79
CA SER A 81 -5.76 9.51 9.00
C SER A 81 -6.58 10.58 9.73
N VAL A 82 -7.12 11.56 8.99
CA VAL A 82 -8.01 12.59 9.53
C VAL A 82 -9.27 11.97 10.14
N THR A 83 -9.85 10.96 9.49
CA THR A 83 -11.06 10.28 9.99
C THR A 83 -10.77 9.55 11.31
N ILE A 84 -9.64 8.85 11.41
CA ILE A 84 -9.21 8.19 12.65
C ILE A 84 -9.04 9.21 13.78
N LEU A 85 -8.37 10.33 13.52
CA LEU A 85 -8.18 11.41 14.50
C LEU A 85 -9.52 12.01 14.97
N LYS A 86 -10.46 12.25 14.04
CA LYS A 86 -11.80 12.77 14.36
C LYS A 86 -12.63 11.81 15.20
N LYS A 87 -12.52 10.50 14.94
CA LYS A 87 -13.20 9.45 15.72
C LYS A 87 -12.58 9.25 17.11
N LYS A 88 -11.40 9.82 17.37
CA LYS A 88 -10.66 9.72 18.64
C LYS A 88 -10.44 8.27 19.10
N LEU A 89 -10.27 7.36 18.15
CA LEU A 89 -9.91 5.97 18.44
C LEU A 89 -8.47 5.91 18.95
N ARG A 90 -8.17 4.93 19.81
CA ARG A 90 -6.91 4.82 20.55
C ARG A 90 -6.43 3.37 20.57
N GLY A 91 -5.12 3.15 20.44
CA GLY A 91 -4.51 1.82 20.54
C GLY A 91 -4.96 0.86 19.43
N ARG A 92 -5.24 1.37 18.22
CA ARG A 92 -5.77 0.56 17.10
C ARG A 92 -4.88 0.63 15.87
N ILE A 93 -4.88 -0.47 15.12
CA ILE A 93 -4.23 -0.56 13.80
C ILE A 93 -5.33 -0.53 12.74
N PHE A 94 -5.15 0.29 11.72
CA PHE A 94 -6.04 0.39 10.56
C PHE A 94 -5.30 0.06 9.27
N LEU A 95 -6.04 -0.48 8.31
CA LEU A 95 -5.50 -0.88 7.01
C LEU A 95 -5.98 0.08 5.92
N GLY A 96 -5.05 0.78 5.29
CA GLY A 96 -5.31 1.68 4.17
C GLY A 96 -5.03 0.99 2.83
N CYS A 97 -6.10 0.65 2.11
CA CYS A 97 -6.03 0.22 0.71
C CYS A 97 -7.33 0.55 -0.06
N ASP A 98 -7.26 0.52 -1.38
CA ASP A 98 -8.39 0.75 -2.30
C ASP A 98 -9.26 -0.52 -2.51
N ASN A 99 -8.81 -1.69 -2.02
CA ASN A 99 -9.39 -3.02 -2.23
C ASN A 99 -9.33 -3.55 -3.67
N HIS A 100 -8.48 -2.97 -4.51
CA HIS A 100 -8.25 -3.41 -5.89
C HIS A 100 -6.80 -3.86 -6.04
N PRO A 101 -6.44 -5.05 -5.52
CA PRO A 101 -5.08 -5.54 -5.61
C PRO A 101 -4.68 -5.75 -7.07
N LEU A 102 -3.49 -5.26 -7.43
CA LEU A 102 -2.92 -5.36 -8.78
C LEU A 102 -1.53 -5.97 -8.70
N SER A 103 -1.13 -6.72 -9.70
CA SER A 103 0.27 -7.09 -9.90
C SER A 103 1.12 -5.88 -10.28
N ARG A 104 2.45 -6.01 -10.15
CA ARG A 104 3.37 -4.95 -10.62
C ARG A 104 3.22 -4.69 -12.11
N GLN A 105 3.04 -5.75 -12.90
CA GLN A 105 2.83 -5.63 -14.34
C GLN A 105 1.54 -4.88 -14.64
N GLU A 106 0.41 -5.26 -14.03
CA GLU A 106 -0.87 -4.57 -14.24
C GLU A 106 -0.81 -3.08 -13.87
N VAL A 107 -0.08 -2.70 -12.82
CA VAL A 107 0.14 -1.28 -12.49
C VAL A 107 0.83 -0.56 -13.63
N MET A 108 1.88 -1.14 -14.21
CA MET A 108 2.60 -0.51 -15.31
C MET A 108 1.80 -0.49 -16.61
N ASP A 109 0.99 -1.52 -16.87
CA ASP A 109 0.08 -1.57 -18.00
C ASP A 109 -1.00 -0.47 -17.91
N LEU A 110 -1.57 -0.24 -16.72
CA LEU A 110 -2.52 0.84 -16.47
C LEU A 110 -1.87 2.22 -16.62
N VAL A 111 -0.63 2.38 -16.15
CA VAL A 111 0.16 3.60 -16.32
C VAL A 111 0.39 3.89 -17.80
N ASP A 112 0.82 2.91 -18.60
CA ASP A 112 1.04 3.08 -20.04
C ASP A 112 -0.28 3.38 -20.77
N LYS A 113 -1.36 2.65 -20.43
CA LYS A 113 -2.72 2.88 -20.96
C LYS A 113 -3.22 4.30 -20.68
N SER A 114 -2.86 4.89 -19.55
CA SER A 114 -3.34 6.22 -19.16
C SER A 114 -2.82 7.36 -20.03
N GLY A 115 -1.68 7.18 -20.71
CA GLY A 115 -1.02 8.23 -21.48
C GLY A 115 -0.60 9.47 -20.66
N LYS A 116 -0.74 9.44 -19.33
CA LYS A 116 -0.45 10.60 -18.45
C LYS A 116 1.04 10.86 -18.26
N PHE A 117 1.91 9.94 -18.73
CA PHE A 117 3.33 9.96 -18.46
C PHE A 117 4.14 9.71 -19.74
N ASP A 118 5.06 10.62 -20.06
CA ASP A 118 5.88 10.55 -21.28
C ASP A 118 6.95 9.44 -21.23
N LYS A 119 7.38 9.06 -20.02
CA LYS A 119 8.44 8.08 -19.84
C LYS A 119 7.89 6.66 -19.78
N LYS A 120 8.53 5.75 -20.51
CA LYS A 120 8.21 4.32 -20.50
C LYS A 120 9.12 3.55 -19.55
N PHE A 121 8.49 2.72 -18.72
CA PHE A 121 9.17 1.71 -17.91
C PHE A 121 9.61 0.55 -18.82
N GLN A 122 10.83 0.04 -18.63
CA GLN A 122 11.40 -0.94 -19.56
C GLN A 122 10.97 -2.37 -19.23
N GLY A 123 10.69 -2.69 -17.96
CA GLY A 123 10.13 -3.97 -17.58
C GLY A 123 10.68 -4.56 -16.28
N PHE A 124 10.02 -5.62 -15.84
CA PHE A 124 10.44 -6.46 -14.72
C PHE A 124 11.28 -7.63 -15.22
N THR A 125 12.40 -7.94 -14.56
CA THR A 125 13.32 -9.02 -14.98
C THR A 125 13.45 -10.17 -13.98
N GLY A 126 12.87 -10.01 -12.78
CA GLY A 126 13.01 -11.00 -11.70
C GLY A 126 11.95 -12.11 -11.75
N THR A 127 12.19 -13.21 -11.02
CA THR A 127 11.26 -14.36 -10.93
C THR A 127 11.17 -14.98 -9.54
N SER A 128 12.09 -14.64 -8.64
CA SER A 128 12.35 -15.39 -7.39
C SER A 128 11.66 -14.83 -6.13
N ASP A 129 11.11 -13.61 -6.18
CA ASP A 129 10.45 -13.01 -5.02
C ASP A 129 9.14 -13.72 -4.63
N PRO A 130 8.63 -13.57 -3.41
CA PRO A 130 7.29 -14.07 -3.07
C PRO A 130 6.19 -13.30 -3.80
N LEU A 131 5.00 -13.89 -3.96
CA LEU A 131 3.87 -13.31 -4.71
C LEU A 131 3.13 -12.15 -4.02
N GLY A 132 3.42 -11.87 -2.75
CA GLY A 132 2.63 -10.92 -1.96
C GLY A 132 1.27 -11.50 -1.54
N LYS A 133 0.40 -10.65 -0.99
CA LYS A 133 -0.93 -11.02 -0.47
C LYS A 133 -1.94 -9.97 -0.86
N LYS A 134 -3.19 -10.38 -1.10
CA LYS A 134 -4.32 -9.47 -1.30
C LYS A 134 -4.81 -8.98 0.06
N LEU A 135 -4.97 -7.67 0.18
CA LEU A 135 -5.46 -7.00 1.38
C LEU A 135 -6.90 -6.54 1.15
N ASN A 136 -7.67 -6.52 2.24
CA ASN A 136 -9.03 -6.00 2.26
C ASN A 136 -9.22 -5.15 3.52
N ASN A 137 -9.76 -3.94 3.35
CA ASN A 137 -10.01 -3.00 4.45
C ASN A 137 -11.48 -2.83 4.85
N SER A 138 -12.37 -3.78 4.53
CA SER A 138 -13.79 -3.71 4.87
C SER A 138 -14.04 -3.46 6.37
N ASN A 139 -13.21 -4.00 7.26
CA ASN A 139 -13.29 -3.75 8.70
C ASN A 139 -12.99 -2.27 9.03
N THR A 140 -11.92 -1.71 8.48
CA THR A 140 -11.57 -0.29 8.65
C THR A 140 -12.67 0.61 8.11
N ARG A 141 -13.23 0.31 6.93
CA ARG A 141 -14.35 1.06 6.34
C ARG A 141 -15.59 1.04 7.23
N LYS A 142 -15.98 -0.16 7.70
CA LYS A 142 -17.14 -0.37 8.58
C LYS A 142 -16.98 0.37 9.91
N GLU A 143 -15.81 0.28 10.54
CA GLU A 143 -15.56 0.91 11.84
C GLU A 143 -15.54 2.45 11.74
N LEU A 144 -14.92 2.99 10.69
CA LEU A 144 -14.75 4.43 10.54
C LEU A 144 -15.92 5.10 9.82
N GLY A 145 -16.73 4.35 9.06
CA GLY A 145 -17.66 4.92 8.08
C GLY A 145 -16.91 5.69 6.99
N TRP A 146 -15.75 5.18 6.58
CA TRP A 146 -14.83 5.82 5.64
C TRP A 146 -14.71 4.99 4.36
N GLU A 147 -14.63 5.66 3.22
CA GLU A 147 -14.29 5.06 1.93
C GLU A 147 -13.29 5.94 1.18
N PRO A 148 -12.40 5.34 0.36
CA PRO A 148 -11.49 6.11 -0.47
C PRO A 148 -12.26 6.89 -1.53
N LYS A 149 -11.82 8.12 -1.81
CA LYS A 149 -12.29 8.95 -2.92
C LYS A 149 -11.93 8.31 -4.26
N TYR A 150 -10.77 7.67 -4.36
CA TYR A 150 -10.38 6.92 -5.54
C TYR A 150 -10.60 5.43 -5.28
N PRO A 151 -11.68 4.84 -5.83
CA PRO A 151 -12.04 3.45 -5.53
C PRO A 151 -11.00 2.46 -6.03
N SER A 152 -10.22 2.80 -7.07
CA SER A 152 -9.13 1.98 -7.59
C SER A 152 -8.02 2.84 -8.21
N PHE A 153 -6.83 2.26 -8.38
CA PHE A 153 -5.75 2.87 -9.13
C PHE A 153 -6.12 3.17 -10.59
N ALA A 154 -6.90 2.30 -11.24
CA ALA A 154 -7.39 2.51 -12.61
C ALA A 154 -8.33 3.71 -12.70
N HIS A 155 -9.22 3.89 -11.72
CA HIS A 155 -10.12 5.04 -11.65
C HIS A 155 -9.33 6.34 -11.45
N PHE A 156 -8.32 6.35 -10.57
CA PHE A 156 -7.42 7.50 -10.43
C PHE A 156 -6.70 7.86 -11.74
N LEU A 157 -6.25 6.84 -12.49
CA LEU A 157 -5.63 7.04 -13.78
C LEU A 157 -6.62 7.43 -14.89
N GLY A 158 -7.93 7.29 -14.68
CA GLY A 158 -8.96 7.60 -15.67
C GLY A 158 -9.03 6.56 -16.81
N VAL A 159 -8.64 5.32 -16.52
CA VAL A 159 -8.60 4.21 -17.49
C VAL A 159 -9.61 3.10 -17.21
N SER A 160 -10.42 3.28 -16.17
CA SER A 160 -11.64 2.54 -15.85
C SER A 160 -12.77 3.54 -15.57
N GLU A 161 -14.01 3.12 -15.84
CA GLU A 161 -15.22 3.84 -15.40
C GLU A 161 -15.33 3.89 -13.87
#